data_AF-A0A928BG40-F1
#
_entry.id   AF-A0A928BG40-F1
#
_cell.length_a   1.000
_cell.length_b   1.000
_cell.length_c   1.000
_cell.angle_alpha   90.00
_cell.angle_beta   90.00
_cell.angle_gamma   90.00
#
_symmetry.space_group_name_H-M   'P 1'
#
loop_
_entity.id
_entity.type
_entity.pdbx_description
1 polymer ?
#
loop_
_entity_poly.entity_id
_entity_poly.type
_entity_poly.pdbx_seq_one_letter_code
_entity_poly.pdbx_strand_id
1 'polypeptide(L)'
;MKEKTIKAIKGISIAVLVMIALETGLDTYFWSERWRNVEWNAEIIGWQRRIIISNIVTTYLLAAIMVTFIINIFRGLKKGVIFSRCNTIVIFAGAAIYTLYSFYAYTAMNAATAKHVNSIDTDIFIYPLLIIILGLLHKLAVKASEENNLTI
;
A
#
# COMPACT_ATOMS: atom_id res chain seq x y z
N MET A 1 -8.24 -6.68 -27.47
CA MET A 1 -6.90 -6.42 -26.88
C MET A 1 -5.92 -7.47 -27.40
N LYS A 2 -4.69 -7.10 -27.79
CA LYS A 2 -3.69 -8.05 -28.34
C LYS A 2 -3.23 -9.03 -27.25
N GLU A 3 -3.09 -10.31 -27.59
CA GLU A 3 -2.69 -11.38 -26.67
C GLU A 3 -1.34 -11.10 -25.98
N LYS A 4 -0.38 -10.55 -26.72
CA LYS A 4 0.94 -10.12 -26.21
C LYS A 4 0.81 -9.12 -25.04
N THR A 5 -0.12 -8.17 -25.12
CA THR A 5 -0.37 -7.18 -24.07
C THR A 5 -0.91 -7.83 -22.81
N ILE A 6 -1.87 -8.75 -22.93
CA ILE A 6 -2.44 -9.48 -21.79
C ILE A 6 -1.36 -10.30 -21.08
N LYS A 7 -0.49 -10.99 -21.84
CA LYS A 7 0.62 -11.77 -21.28
C LYS A 7 1.60 -10.88 -20.51
N ALA A 8 1.94 -9.71 -21.05
CA ALA A 8 2.81 -8.75 -20.38
C ALA A 8 2.21 -8.24 -19.06
N ILE A 9 0.94 -7.81 -19.06
CA ILE A 9 0.26 -7.33 -17.84
C ILE A 9 0.23 -8.43 -16.77
N LYS A 10 -0.06 -9.68 -17.15
CA LYS A 10 -0.04 -10.81 -16.22
C LYS A 10 1.35 -11.07 -15.65
N GLY A 11 2.39 -11.05 -16.49
CA GLY A 11 3.77 -11.23 -16.07
C GLY A 11 4.21 -10.19 -15.03
N ILE A 12 3.94 -8.91 -15.31
CA ILE A 12 4.23 -7.80 -14.38
C ILE A 12 3.42 -7.97 -13.09
N SER A 13 2.13 -8.28 -13.18
CA SER A 13 1.27 -8.47 -12.01
C SER A 13 1.76 -9.59 -11.08
N ILE A 14 2.24 -10.71 -11.65
CA ILE A 14 2.82 -11.82 -10.87
C ILE A 14 4.15 -11.39 -10.24
N ALA A 15 5.02 -10.70 -10.98
CA ALA A 15 6.27 -10.19 -10.44
C ALA A 15 6.02 -9.25 -9.24
N VAL A 16 5.02 -8.37 -9.34
CA VAL A 16 4.62 -7.49 -8.23
C VAL A 16 4.09 -8.28 -7.04
N LEU A 17 3.28 -9.34 -7.23
CA LEU A 17 2.84 -10.20 -6.13
C LEU A 17 4.02 -10.87 -5.40
N VAL A 18 5.02 -11.33 -6.14
CA VAL A 18 6.23 -11.91 -5.56
C VAL A 18 6.99 -10.86 -4.75
N MET A 19 7.13 -9.64 -5.28
CA MET A 19 7.77 -8.54 -4.55
C MET A 19 7.02 -8.19 -3.27
N ILE A 20 5.69 -8.09 -3.31
CA ILE A 20 4.87 -7.84 -2.11
C ILE A 20 5.09 -8.93 -1.04
N ALA A 21 5.10 -10.21 -1.46
CA ALA A 21 5.32 -11.31 -0.54
C ALA A 21 6.72 -11.28 0.09
N LEU A 22 7.75 -10.97 -0.71
CA LEU A 22 9.13 -10.83 -0.23
C LEU A 22 9.27 -9.64 0.72
N GLU A 23 8.77 -8.47 0.35
CA GLU A 23 8.82 -7.25 1.16
C GLU A 23 8.11 -7.46 2.50
N THR A 24 6.87 -7.97 2.47
CA THR A 24 6.10 -8.26 3.70
C THR A 24 6.80 -9.29 4.58
N GLY A 25 7.42 -10.31 3.97
CA GLY A 25 8.18 -11.34 4.69
C GLY A 25 9.44 -10.79 5.35
N LEU A 26 10.22 -9.97 4.63
CA LEU A 26 11.40 -9.30 5.15
C LEU A 26 11.05 -8.32 6.27
N ASP A 27 10.00 -7.52 6.10
CA ASP A 27 9.51 -6.61 7.14
C ASP A 27 9.13 -7.38 8.41
N THR A 28 8.39 -8.49 8.25
CA THR A 28 8.01 -9.34 9.39
C THR A 28 9.26 -9.88 10.11
N TYR A 29 10.26 -10.34 9.36
CA TYR A 29 11.52 -10.82 9.90
C TYR A 29 12.26 -9.72 10.68
N PHE A 30 12.51 -8.55 10.06
CA PHE A 30 13.23 -7.45 10.71
C PHE A 30 12.48 -6.90 11.92
N TRP A 31 11.15 -6.81 11.86
CA TRP A 31 10.36 -6.43 13.03
C TRP A 31 10.50 -7.46 14.15
N SER A 32 10.48 -8.76 13.86
CA SER A 32 10.65 -9.80 14.88
C SER A 32 12.01 -9.71 15.59
N GLU A 33 13.07 -9.29 14.90
CA GLU A 33 14.38 -9.03 15.52
C GLU A 33 14.37 -7.75 16.35
N ARG A 34 13.82 -6.66 15.80
CA ARG A 34 13.73 -5.37 16.50
C ARG A 34 12.92 -5.45 17.78
N TRP A 35 11.87 -6.28 17.82
CA TRP A 35 11.03 -6.51 18.99
C TRP A 35 11.81 -7.01 20.21
N ARG A 36 12.89 -7.75 19.98
CA ARG A 36 13.74 -8.27 21.07
C ARG A 36 14.57 -7.16 21.74
N ASN A 37 14.78 -6.05 21.04
CA ASN A 37 15.64 -4.94 21.46
C ASN A 37 14.82 -3.68 21.80
N VAL A 38 13.51 -3.81 22.05
CA VAL A 38 12.67 -2.66 22.41
C VAL A 38 12.97 -2.25 23.86
N GLU A 39 13.29 -0.97 24.05
CA GLU A 39 13.41 -0.35 25.37
C GLU A 39 12.01 0.01 25.89
N TRP A 40 11.48 -0.83 26.78
CA TRP A 40 10.17 -0.61 27.37
C TRP A 40 10.23 0.44 28.49
N ASN A 41 9.45 1.51 28.35
CA ASN A 41 9.29 2.52 29.39
C ASN A 41 7.89 2.39 30.01
N ALA A 42 7.82 2.12 31.31
CA ALA A 42 6.56 1.91 32.04
C ALA A 42 5.60 3.11 31.97
N GLU A 43 6.11 4.33 31.85
CA GLU A 43 5.30 5.56 31.80
C GLU A 43 4.56 5.72 30.47
N ILE A 44 5.14 5.21 29.36
CA ILE A 44 4.60 5.38 28.00
C ILE A 44 4.32 4.05 27.29
N ILE A 45 4.35 2.93 28.00
CA ILE A 45 4.23 1.57 27.44
C ILE A 45 2.94 1.38 26.62
N GLY A 46 1.84 2.01 27.06
CA GLY A 46 0.57 1.96 26.35
C GLY A 46 0.63 2.62 24.97
N TRP A 47 1.38 3.72 24.85
CA TRP A 47 1.62 4.38 23.58
C TRP A 47 2.60 3.57 22.70
N GLN A 48 3.71 3.07 23.27
CA GLN A 48 4.68 2.24 22.55
C GLN A 48 4.01 1.02 21.89
N ARG A 49 3.20 0.28 22.66
CA ARG A 49 2.45 -0.89 22.15
C ARG A 49 1.50 -0.51 21.02
N ARG A 50 0.76 0.59 21.16
CA ARG A 50 -0.18 1.04 20.11
C ARG A 50 0.55 1.36 18.82
N ILE A 51 1.65 2.11 18.88
CA ILE A 51 2.42 2.46 17.68
C ILE A 51 2.98 1.22 17.00
N ILE A 52 3.61 0.32 17.76
CA ILE A 52 4.22 -0.90 17.22
C ILE A 52 3.17 -1.82 16.59
N ILE A 53 2.05 -2.07 17.29
CA ILE A 53 0.95 -2.90 16.77
C ILE A 53 0.33 -2.25 15.53
N SER A 54 0.10 -0.93 15.57
CA SER A 54 -0.50 -0.21 14.44
C SER A 54 0.39 -0.29 13.21
N ASN A 55 1.72 -0.17 13.38
CA ASN A 55 2.67 -0.34 12.29
C ASN A 55 2.49 -1.70 11.60
N ILE A 56 2.50 -2.79 12.36
CA ILE A 56 2.30 -4.15 11.84
C ILE A 56 0.96 -4.29 11.12
N VAL A 57 -0.11 -3.83 11.75
CA VAL A 57 -1.46 -3.89 11.16
C VAL A 57 -1.50 -3.13 9.84
N THR A 58 -0.91 -1.93 9.77
CA THR A 58 -0.88 -1.14 8.55
C THR A 58 -0.02 -1.74 7.44
N THR A 59 1.10 -2.41 7.77
CA THR A 59 1.91 -3.15 6.79
C THR A 59 1.08 -4.23 6.10
N TYR A 60 0.40 -5.08 6.87
CA TYR A 60 -0.42 -6.15 6.30
C TYR A 60 -1.65 -5.62 5.55
N LEU A 61 -2.24 -4.52 6.03
CA LEU A 61 -3.36 -3.88 5.37
C LEU A 61 -2.94 -3.29 4.01
N LEU A 62 -1.74 -2.71 3.93
CA LEU A 62 -1.17 -2.20 2.69
C LEU A 62 -0.93 -3.34 1.69
N ALA A 63 -0.31 -4.43 2.14
CA ALA A 63 -0.11 -5.63 1.32
C ALA A 63 -1.44 -6.19 0.79
N ALA A 64 -2.47 -6.27 1.64
CA ALA A 64 -3.80 -6.71 1.25
C ALA A 64 -4.44 -5.82 0.18
N ILE A 65 -4.26 -4.49 0.28
CA ILE A 65 -4.71 -3.56 -0.76
C ILE A 65 -4.00 -3.79 -2.09
N MET A 66 -2.68 -3.97 -2.08
CA MET A 66 -1.92 -4.20 -3.30
C MET A 66 -2.31 -5.52 -3.97
N VAL A 67 -2.51 -6.58 -3.18
CA VAL A 67 -3.03 -7.87 -3.67
C VAL A 67 -4.43 -7.69 -4.26
N THR A 68 -5.32 -6.95 -3.58
CA THR A 68 -6.68 -6.67 -4.07
C THR A 68 -6.66 -5.93 -5.41
N PHE A 69 -5.78 -4.94 -5.56
CA PHE A 69 -5.57 -4.22 -6.81
C PHE A 69 -5.20 -5.17 -7.97
N ILE A 70 -4.30 -6.11 -7.72
CA ILE A 70 -3.85 -7.10 -8.71
C ILE A 70 -4.95 -8.11 -9.04
N ILE A 71 -5.68 -8.60 -8.03
CA ILE A 71 -6.84 -9.48 -8.25
C ILE A 71 -7.87 -8.80 -9.15
N ASN A 72 -8.12 -7.51 -8.93
CA ASN A 72 -9.04 -6.74 -9.76
C ASN A 72 -8.50 -6.53 -11.19
N ILE A 73 -7.19 -6.39 -11.39
CA ILE A 73 -6.58 -6.43 -12.73
C ILE A 73 -6.91 -7.77 -13.41
N PHE A 74 -6.66 -8.90 -12.76
CA PHE A 74 -6.94 -10.21 -13.35
C PHE A 74 -8.43 -10.41 -13.66
N ARG A 75 -9.33 -9.95 -12.77
CA ARG A 75 -10.78 -9.96 -12.99
C ARG A 75 -11.18 -9.06 -14.15
N GLY A 76 -10.58 -7.87 -14.28
CA GLY A 76 -10.79 -6.95 -15.39
C GLY A 76 -10.36 -7.56 -16.71
N LEU A 77 -9.15 -8.12 -16.78
CA LEU A 77 -8.62 -8.77 -17.98
C LEU A 77 -9.50 -9.92 -18.48
N LYS A 78 -10.09 -10.73 -17.58
CA LYS A 78 -11.05 -11.78 -17.96
C LYS A 78 -12.31 -11.21 -18.64
N LYS A 79 -12.68 -9.97 -18.34
CA LYS A 79 -13.82 -9.25 -18.92
C LYS A 79 -13.42 -8.32 -20.07
N GLY A 80 -12.15 -8.32 -20.48
CA GLY A 80 -11.63 -7.40 -21.51
C GLY A 80 -11.48 -5.95 -21.04
N VAL A 81 -11.61 -5.68 -19.73
CA VAL A 81 -11.53 -4.32 -19.15
C VAL A 81 -10.12 -4.10 -18.60
N ILE A 82 -9.45 -3.05 -19.09
CA ILE A 82 -8.09 -2.69 -18.64
C ILE A 82 -8.17 -1.80 -17.39
N PHE A 83 -9.03 -0.80 -17.39
CA PHE A 83 -9.21 0.14 -16.28
C PHE A 83 -10.52 -0.14 -15.54
N SER A 84 -10.43 -0.81 -14.40
CA SER A 84 -11.61 -1.12 -13.58
C SER A 84 -11.94 0.03 -12.63
N ARG A 85 -13.22 0.46 -12.58
CA ARG A 85 -13.72 1.41 -11.55
C ARG A 85 -13.35 0.98 -10.13
N CYS A 86 -13.38 -0.32 -9.84
CA CYS A 86 -13.02 -0.86 -8.53
C CYS A 86 -11.58 -0.50 -8.15
N ASN A 87 -10.66 -0.48 -9.11
CA ASN A 87 -9.26 -0.14 -8.86
C ASN A 87 -9.04 1.33 -8.55
N THR A 88 -9.87 2.23 -9.06
CA THR A 88 -9.83 3.63 -8.61
C THR A 88 -10.08 3.74 -7.10
N ILE A 89 -11.08 3.03 -6.57
CA ILE A 89 -11.38 3.02 -5.13
C ILE A 89 -10.22 2.41 -4.34
N VAL A 90 -9.67 1.30 -4.81
CA VAL A 90 -8.54 0.62 -4.16
C VAL A 90 -7.30 1.51 -4.12
N ILE A 91 -7.01 2.28 -5.17
CA ILE A 91 -5.89 3.23 -5.18
C ILE A 91 -6.06 4.30 -4.10
N PHE A 92 -7.25 4.90 -3.98
CA PHE A 92 -7.51 5.92 -2.95
C PHE A 92 -7.47 5.35 -1.53
N ALA A 93 -8.05 4.16 -1.31
CA ALA A 93 -7.91 3.45 -0.05
C ALA A 93 -6.43 3.15 0.26
N GLY A 94 -5.66 2.80 -0.77
CA GLY A 94 -4.22 2.58 -0.69
C GLY A 94 -3.47 3.83 -0.26
N ALA A 95 -3.81 5.01 -0.78
CA ALA A 95 -3.21 6.27 -0.35
C ALA A 95 -3.46 6.57 1.14
N ALA A 96 -4.70 6.35 1.61
CA ALA A 96 -5.05 6.56 3.01
C ALA A 96 -4.28 5.60 3.93
N ILE A 97 -4.24 4.31 3.58
CA ILE A 97 -3.53 3.29 4.35
C ILE A 97 -2.02 3.50 4.29
N TYR A 98 -1.47 3.92 3.14
CA TYR A 98 -0.05 4.26 3.03
C TYR A 98 0.31 5.45 3.94
N THR A 99 -0.57 6.45 4.05
CA THR A 99 -0.35 7.58 4.97
C THR A 99 -0.24 7.11 6.42
N LEU A 100 -1.14 6.22 6.84
CA LEU A 100 -1.10 5.62 8.18
C LEU A 100 0.15 4.77 8.36
N TYR A 101 0.49 3.95 7.37
CA TYR A 101 1.71 3.15 7.37
C TYR A 101 2.96 4.02 7.53
N SER A 102 3.13 5.07 6.72
CA SER A 102 4.30 5.97 6.82
C SER A 102 4.39 6.64 8.19
N PHE A 103 3.26 7.09 8.74
CA PHE A 103 3.22 7.65 10.09
C PHE A 103 3.65 6.62 11.15
N TYR A 104 3.07 5.42 11.15
CA TYR A 104 3.41 4.40 12.15
C TYR A 104 4.82 3.85 11.95
N ALA A 105 5.30 3.69 10.72
CA ALA A 105 6.66 3.24 10.44
C ALA A 105 7.69 4.25 10.96
N TYR A 106 7.48 5.55 10.70
CA TYR A 106 8.32 6.62 11.22
C TYR A 106 8.33 6.66 12.75
N THR A 107 7.14 6.59 13.37
CA THR A 107 7.01 6.69 14.82
C THR A 107 7.42 5.43 15.57
N ALA A 108 7.39 4.25 14.93
CA ALA A 108 7.69 2.99 15.59
C ALA A 108 9.19 2.83 15.95
N MET A 109 10.11 3.42 15.19
CA MET A 109 11.53 3.48 15.60
C MET A 109 11.74 4.33 16.85
N ASN A 110 11.03 5.45 16.96
CA ASN A 110 11.08 6.30 18.15
C ASN A 110 10.43 5.61 19.35
N ALA A 111 9.30 4.94 19.12
CA ALA A 111 8.64 4.12 20.13
C ALA A 111 9.53 2.98 20.62
N ALA A 112 10.32 2.35 19.75
CA ALA A 112 11.23 1.26 20.11
C ALA A 112 12.40 1.71 21.00
N THR A 113 12.76 3.00 20.97
CA THR A 113 13.87 3.60 21.74
C THR A 113 13.40 4.46 22.91
N ALA A 114 12.13 4.30 23.33
CA ALA A 114 11.47 5.09 24.37
C ALA A 114 11.55 6.63 24.18
N LYS A 115 11.74 7.10 22.94
CA LYS A 115 11.80 8.53 22.61
C LYS A 115 10.42 9.06 22.22
N HIS A 116 10.10 10.25 22.71
CA HIS A 116 8.95 11.00 22.23
C HIS A 116 9.19 11.54 20.82
N VAL A 117 8.13 11.49 20.01
CA VAL A 117 8.12 12.08 18.67
C VAL A 117 7.72 13.55 18.83
N ASN A 118 8.69 14.45 18.69
CA ASN A 118 8.45 15.90 18.78
C ASN A 118 8.28 16.56 17.41
N SER A 119 8.50 15.83 16.32
CA SER A 119 8.35 16.32 14.95
C SER A 119 7.91 15.20 14.03
N ILE A 120 7.01 15.53 13.10
CA ILE A 120 6.66 14.68 11.97
C ILE A 120 7.38 15.27 10.76
N ASP A 121 8.22 14.47 10.09
CA ASP A 121 8.83 14.90 8.84
C ASP A 121 7.77 14.97 7.74
N THR A 122 7.86 15.98 6.89
CA THR A 122 6.92 16.24 5.79
C THR A 122 7.06 15.23 4.64
N ASP A 123 8.19 14.54 4.57
CA ASP A 123 8.47 13.51 3.56
C ASP A 123 7.48 12.34 3.60
N ILE A 124 6.87 12.05 4.75
CA ILE A 124 5.87 10.98 4.92
C ILE A 124 4.65 11.15 4.00
N PHE A 125 4.40 12.36 3.50
CA PHE A 125 3.25 12.66 2.65
C PHE A 125 3.55 12.56 1.15
N ILE A 126 4.82 12.46 0.75
CA ILE A 126 5.21 12.45 -0.68
C ILE A 126 4.58 11.25 -1.40
N TYR A 127 4.75 10.04 -0.87
CA TYR A 127 4.22 8.83 -1.49
C TYR A 127 2.68 8.76 -1.48
N PRO A 128 1.97 9.07 -0.37
CA PRO A 128 0.52 9.22 -0.40
C PRO A 128 0.02 10.18 -1.49
N LEU A 129 0.67 11.34 -1.66
CA LEU A 129 0.31 12.31 -2.69
C LEU A 129 0.51 11.74 -4.10
N LEU A 130 1.61 11.01 -4.33
CA LEU A 130 1.85 10.32 -5.61
C LEU A 130 0.77 9.27 -5.89
N ILE A 131 0.37 8.49 -4.88
CA ILE A 131 -0.70 7.48 -5.03
C ILE A 131 -2.04 8.17 -5.34
N ILE A 132 -2.34 9.32 -4.72
CA ILE A 132 -3.52 10.12 -5.04
C ILE A 132 -3.49 10.60 -6.50
N ILE A 133 -2.36 11.13 -6.96
CA ILE A 133 -2.18 11.56 -8.35
C ILE A 133 -2.42 10.38 -9.31
N LEU A 134 -1.84 9.21 -9.02
CA LEU A 134 -2.08 8.00 -9.81
C LEU A 134 -3.55 7.57 -9.77
N GLY A 135 -4.24 7.71 -8.63
CA GLY A 135 -5.67 7.44 -8.50
C GLY A 135 -6.53 8.36 -9.36
N LEU A 136 -6.18 9.65 -9.43
CA LEU A 136 -6.83 10.63 -10.30
C LEU A 136 -6.60 10.31 -11.79
N LEU A 137 -5.35 10.01 -12.17
CA LEU A 137 -5.02 9.59 -13.54
C LEU A 137 -5.77 8.31 -13.94
N HIS A 138 -5.82 7.32 -13.04
CA HIS A 138 -6.59 6.09 -13.27
C HIS A 138 -8.08 6.38 -13.42
N LYS A 139 -8.65 7.27 -12.60
CA LYS A 139 -10.05 7.70 -12.72
C LYS A 139 -10.35 8.35 -14.07
N LEU A 140 -9.43 9.20 -14.58
CA LEU A 140 -9.56 9.79 -15.90
C LEU A 140 -9.48 8.73 -17.01
N ALA A 141 -8.55 7.78 -16.90
CA ALA A 141 -8.44 6.67 -17.85
C ALA A 141 -9.69 5.80 -17.91
N VAL A 142 -10.31 5.53 -16.75
CA VAL A 142 -11.61 4.83 -16.67
C VAL A 142 -12.69 5.59 -17.43
N LYS A 143 -12.85 6.90 -17.18
CA LYS A 143 -13.86 7.72 -17.85
C LYS A 143 -13.65 7.77 -19.37
N ALA A 144 -12.41 8.02 -19.81
CA ALA A 144 -12.07 8.05 -21.22
C ALA A 144 -12.36 6.70 -21.91
N SER A 145 -12.08 5.58 -21.23
CA SER A 145 -12.40 4.25 -21.76
C SER A 145 -13.90 3.99 -21.86
N GLU A 146 -14.71 4.56 -20.98
CA GLU A 146 -16.17 4.41 -20.99
C GLU A 146 -16.80 5.28 -22.08
N GLU A 147 -16.36 6.53 -22.22
CA GLU A 147 -16.78 7.42 -23.29
C GLU A 147 -16.47 6.82 -24.66
N ASN A 148 -15.26 6.31 -24.87
CA ASN A 148 -14.86 5.73 -26.16
C ASN A 148 -15.61 4.44 -26.52
N ASN A 149 -16.12 3.70 -25.53
CA ASN A 149 -16.98 2.53 -25.76
C ASN A 149 -18.44 2.92 -26.10
N LEU A 150 -18.86 4.16 -25.86
CA LEU A 150 -20.21 4.65 -26.18
C LEU A 150 -20.28 5.29 -27.59
N THR A 151 -19.14 5.67 -28.15
CA THR A 151 -19.04 6.35 -29.46
C THR A 151 -18.86 5.40 -30.66
N ILE A 152 -18.70 4.09 -30.41
CA ILE A 152 -18.55 3.03 -31.43
C ILE A 152 -19.80 2.14 -31.39
#